data_AF-A0AAF1BVP4-F1
#
_entry.id   AF-A0AAF1BVP4-F1
#
_cell.length_a   1.000
_cell.length_b   1.000
_cell.length_c   1.000
_cell.angle_alpha   90.00
_cell.angle_beta   90.00
_cell.angle_gamma   90.00
#
_symmetry.space_group_name_H-M   'P 1'
#
loop_
_entity.id
_entity.type
_entity.pdbx_description
1 polymer ?
#
loop_
_entity_poly.entity_id
_entity_poly.type
_entity_poly.pdbx_seq_one_letter_code
_entity_poly.pdbx_strand_id
1 'polypeptide(L)'
;MELLKFKEIPYQIKLNDGEVREALNDDFLNAVESATLPEDNIIFSRKWESLGYYYGELNDVLTEVKEEIGALYTKERLTNLVKAAKENKQPEPKRYFKIDLDTFEQEKDWKKRLYYLNHFDTPDEGDYELLTFALNDSKVQIRRMAVSLLAMIEKEETLNYLKQALQDKSVTVRRTAGDAYSDLGLKSGLKDMYPLLDDKSPIVRWRAAMFVYEVGDDSSLPFLYQYRDDSSYECKLQKELAISRIEEGERALGSVWKQMEKRNQ
;
A
#
# COMPACT_ATOMS: atom_id res chain seq x y z
N MET A 1 -7.92 0.37 -8.91
CA MET A 1 -8.30 1.71 -9.42
C MET A 1 -7.17 2.23 -10.29
N GLU A 2 -7.49 2.94 -11.36
CA GLU A 2 -6.50 3.37 -12.34
C GLU A 2 -6.60 4.87 -12.62
N LEU A 3 -5.47 5.50 -12.89
CA LEU A 3 -5.32 6.90 -13.24
C LEU A 3 -4.94 7.00 -14.72
N LEU A 4 -5.76 7.72 -15.48
CA LEU A 4 -5.47 8.05 -16.86
C LEU A 4 -4.53 9.25 -16.90
N LYS A 5 -3.40 9.07 -17.58
CA LYS A 5 -2.40 10.12 -17.78
C LYS A 5 -2.19 10.39 -19.26
N PHE A 6 -1.91 11.64 -19.60
CA PHE A 6 -1.39 12.07 -20.89
C PHE A 6 -0.13 12.90 -20.64
N LYS A 7 1.00 12.50 -21.25
CA LYS A 7 2.32 13.12 -21.00
C LYS A 7 2.63 13.33 -19.50
N GLU A 8 2.44 12.28 -18.71
CA GLU A 8 2.55 12.28 -17.24
C GLU A 8 1.56 13.17 -16.45
N ILE A 9 0.64 13.88 -17.12
CA ILE A 9 -0.40 14.68 -16.48
C ILE A 9 -1.64 13.81 -16.26
N PRO A 10 -2.07 13.57 -15.02
CA PRO A 10 -3.29 12.82 -14.76
C PRO A 10 -4.52 13.68 -14.99
N TYR A 11 -5.63 13.07 -15.44
CA TYR A 11 -6.86 13.85 -15.69
C TYR A 11 -8.16 13.07 -15.49
N GLN A 12 -8.11 11.75 -15.32
CA GLN A 12 -9.30 10.95 -15.07
C GLN A 12 -8.97 9.73 -14.21
N ILE A 13 -9.86 9.39 -13.27
CA ILE A 13 -9.79 8.18 -12.45
C ILE A 13 -10.81 7.17 -13.00
N LYS A 14 -10.44 5.87 -12.96
CA LYS A 14 -11.31 4.74 -13.28
C LYS A 14 -11.38 3.76 -12.12
N LEU A 15 -12.60 3.39 -11.71
CA LEU A 15 -12.89 2.40 -10.68
C LEU A 15 -13.74 1.25 -11.25
N ASN A 16 -13.83 0.14 -10.49
CA ASN A 16 -14.65 -1.04 -10.79
C ASN A 16 -14.53 -1.52 -12.25
N ASP A 17 -13.30 -1.81 -12.70
CA ASP A 17 -13.00 -2.28 -14.05
C ASP A 17 -13.54 -1.42 -15.21
N GLY A 18 -13.91 -0.16 -14.93
CA GLY A 18 -14.36 0.79 -15.95
C GLY A 18 -15.79 1.27 -15.81
N GLU A 19 -16.57 0.75 -14.86
CA GLU A 19 -17.95 1.18 -14.62
C GLU A 19 -18.05 2.64 -14.21
N VAL A 20 -17.09 3.13 -13.41
CA VAL A 20 -17.07 4.51 -12.93
C VAL A 20 -15.83 5.20 -13.43
N ARG A 21 -16.05 6.33 -14.11
CA ARG A 21 -14.99 7.20 -14.65
C ARG A 21 -15.26 8.62 -14.26
N GLU A 22 -14.27 9.24 -13.64
CA GLU A 22 -14.44 10.60 -13.16
C GLU A 22 -13.24 11.47 -13.52
N ALA A 23 -13.54 12.62 -14.11
CA ALA A 23 -12.52 13.62 -14.39
C ALA A 23 -11.97 14.20 -13.07
N LEU A 24 -10.69 14.56 -13.10
CA LEU A 24 -10.10 15.44 -12.10
C LEU A 24 -10.61 16.88 -12.30
N ASN A 25 -10.26 17.79 -11.39
CA ASN A 25 -10.70 19.18 -11.47
C ASN A 25 -10.10 19.93 -12.68
N ASP A 26 -10.59 21.14 -12.92
CA ASP A 26 -10.22 21.95 -14.08
C ASP A 26 -8.71 22.24 -14.16
N ASP A 27 -7.98 22.31 -13.04
CA ASP A 27 -6.52 22.53 -13.07
C ASP A 27 -5.81 21.41 -13.87
N PHE A 28 -6.26 20.16 -13.75
CA PHE A 28 -5.70 19.04 -14.49
C PHE A 28 -6.14 19.01 -15.95
N LEU A 29 -7.42 19.31 -16.22
CA LEU A 29 -7.94 19.34 -17.58
C LEU A 29 -7.28 20.44 -18.41
N ASN A 30 -7.15 21.64 -17.83
CA ASN A 30 -6.46 22.78 -18.44
C ASN A 30 -4.97 22.47 -18.66
N ALA A 31 -4.33 21.71 -17.76
CA ALA A 31 -2.95 21.28 -17.94
C ALA A 31 -2.81 20.29 -19.11
N VAL A 32 -3.71 19.32 -19.26
CA VAL A 32 -3.72 18.40 -20.41
C VAL A 32 -3.94 19.16 -21.72
N GLU A 33 -4.91 20.07 -21.76
CA GLU A 33 -5.16 20.91 -22.93
C GLU A 33 -3.92 21.72 -23.28
N SER A 34 -3.31 22.38 -22.29
CA SER A 34 -2.09 23.15 -22.47
C SER A 34 -0.90 22.30 -22.95
N ALA A 35 -0.80 21.04 -22.55
CA ALA A 35 0.28 20.12 -22.94
C ALA A 35 0.08 19.48 -24.33
N THR A 36 -1.10 19.63 -24.92
CA THR A 36 -1.46 19.03 -26.22
C THR A 36 -0.95 19.91 -27.36
N LEU A 37 -0.17 19.31 -28.25
CA LEU A 37 0.33 19.90 -29.48
C LEU A 37 -0.57 19.51 -30.67
N PRO A 38 -0.62 20.28 -31.76
CA PRO A 38 -1.49 20.00 -32.91
C PRO A 38 -1.30 18.59 -33.52
N GLU A 39 -0.09 18.04 -33.43
CA GLU A 39 0.28 16.72 -33.92
C GLU A 39 -0.08 15.57 -32.95
N ASP A 40 -0.46 15.88 -31.71
CA ASP A 40 -0.73 14.85 -30.71
C ASP A 40 -2.05 14.13 -30.98
N ASN A 41 -2.02 12.80 -30.84
CA ASN A 41 -3.22 12.02 -30.66
C ASN A 41 -3.33 11.54 -29.21
N ILE A 42 -4.16 12.24 -28.43
CA ILE A 42 -4.36 11.95 -27.00
C ILE A 42 -4.87 10.51 -26.80
N ILE A 43 -5.75 10.02 -27.67
CA ILE A 43 -6.37 8.70 -27.52
C ILE A 43 -5.31 7.59 -27.60
N PHE A 44 -4.34 7.73 -28.50
CA PHE A 44 -3.24 6.78 -28.64
C PHE A 44 -2.11 6.98 -27.64
N SER A 45 -1.94 8.20 -27.11
CA SER A 45 -0.81 8.55 -26.24
C SER A 45 -1.12 8.44 -24.74
N ARG A 46 -2.41 8.41 -24.37
CA ARG A 46 -2.82 8.26 -22.97
C ARG A 46 -2.51 6.87 -22.45
N LYS A 47 -2.12 6.78 -21.18
CA LYS A 47 -1.82 5.53 -20.48
C LYS A 47 -2.59 5.42 -19.18
N TRP A 48 -3.04 4.21 -18.85
CA TRP A 48 -3.58 3.89 -17.54
C TRP A 48 -2.44 3.49 -16.61
N GLU A 49 -2.48 4.00 -15.39
CA GLU A 49 -1.54 3.66 -14.32
C GLU A 49 -2.30 3.18 -13.10
N SER A 50 -1.89 2.07 -12.50
CA SER A 50 -2.53 1.55 -11.29
C SER A 50 -2.22 2.46 -10.10
N LEU A 51 -3.26 2.89 -9.39
CA LEU A 51 -3.13 3.63 -8.11
C LEU A 51 -3.15 2.70 -6.89
N GLY A 52 -3.21 1.38 -7.13
CA GLY A 52 -3.42 0.38 -6.10
C GLY A 52 -4.89 0.21 -5.74
N TYR A 53 -5.12 -0.37 -4.57
CA TYR A 53 -6.43 -0.78 -4.07
C TYR A 53 -6.85 0.11 -2.90
N TYR A 54 -8.08 0.62 -3.00
CA TYR A 54 -8.74 1.44 -1.98
C TYR A 54 -10.01 0.72 -1.58
N TYR A 55 -10.32 0.71 -0.28
CA TYR A 55 -11.46 0.00 0.27
C TYR A 55 -12.35 0.95 1.08
N GLY A 56 -13.65 0.82 0.90
CA GLY A 56 -14.65 1.68 1.53
C GLY A 56 -15.82 1.94 0.60
N GLU A 57 -16.69 2.88 0.99
CA GLU A 57 -17.76 3.36 0.12
C GLU A 57 -17.20 4.08 -1.09
N LEU A 58 -17.79 3.81 -2.27
CA LEU A 58 -17.26 4.24 -3.56
C LEU A 58 -17.01 5.75 -3.63
N ASN A 59 -17.96 6.57 -3.17
CA ASN A 59 -17.88 8.03 -3.24
C ASN A 59 -16.84 8.59 -2.28
N ASP A 60 -16.68 7.98 -1.11
CA ASP A 60 -15.70 8.39 -0.11
C ASP A 60 -14.29 8.10 -0.63
N VAL A 61 -14.08 6.88 -1.13
CA VAL A 61 -12.82 6.46 -1.76
C VAL A 61 -12.42 7.39 -2.90
N LEU A 62 -13.34 7.66 -3.81
CA LEU A 62 -13.10 8.57 -4.94
C LEU A 62 -12.72 9.98 -4.46
N THR A 63 -13.43 10.52 -3.47
CA THR A 63 -13.14 11.83 -2.89
C THR A 63 -11.73 11.85 -2.28
N GLU A 64 -11.40 10.86 -1.45
CA GLU A 64 -10.09 10.72 -0.83
C GLU A 64 -8.95 10.67 -1.86
N VAL A 65 -9.16 9.95 -2.96
CA VAL A 65 -8.18 9.80 -4.04
C VAL A 65 -7.99 11.08 -4.82
N LYS A 66 -9.09 11.79 -5.13
CA LYS A 66 -9.01 13.09 -5.80
C LYS A 66 -8.26 14.11 -4.93
N GLU A 67 -8.52 14.11 -3.64
CA GLU A 67 -7.79 14.96 -2.69
C GLU A 67 -6.30 14.58 -2.63
N GLU A 68 -5.97 13.28 -2.64
CA GLU A 68 -4.59 12.78 -2.67
C GLU A 68 -3.86 13.23 -3.94
N ILE A 69 -4.44 13.02 -5.11
CA ILE A 69 -3.86 13.45 -6.39
C ILE A 69 -3.69 14.97 -6.41
N GLY A 70 -4.67 15.72 -5.93
CA GLY A 70 -4.57 17.18 -5.82
C GLY A 70 -3.45 17.66 -4.88
N ALA A 71 -3.12 16.88 -3.83
CA ALA A 71 -2.00 17.18 -2.95
C ALA A 71 -0.63 16.87 -3.61
N LEU A 72 -0.56 15.78 -4.38
CA LEU A 72 0.69 15.32 -5.00
C LEU A 72 1.03 16.09 -6.30
N TYR A 73 0.03 16.59 -7.00
CA TYR A 73 0.17 17.39 -8.22
C TYR A 73 -0.15 18.86 -7.93
N THR A 74 0.80 19.53 -7.29
CA THR A 74 0.72 20.98 -7.05
C THR A 74 0.65 21.75 -8.37
N LYS A 75 0.16 22.99 -8.31
CA LYS A 75 0.12 23.89 -9.48
C LYS A 75 1.49 24.07 -10.15
N GLU A 76 2.54 24.16 -9.33
CA GLU A 76 3.92 24.21 -9.81
C GLU A 76 4.30 22.93 -10.56
N ARG A 77 3.99 21.75 -10.00
CA ARG A 77 4.26 20.47 -10.66
C ARG A 77 3.52 20.36 -11.99
N LEU A 78 2.23 20.70 -12.03
CA LEU A 78 1.46 20.69 -13.28
C LEU A 78 2.07 21.63 -14.34
N THR A 79 2.49 22.82 -13.93
CA THR A 79 3.17 23.79 -14.82
C THR A 79 4.46 23.20 -15.40
N ASN A 80 5.26 22.53 -14.57
CA ASN A 80 6.50 21.89 -15.00
C ASN A 80 6.24 20.70 -15.95
N LEU A 81 5.20 19.91 -15.70
CA LEU A 81 4.79 18.82 -16.59
C LEU A 81 4.35 19.36 -17.96
N VAL A 82 3.54 20.43 -17.99
CA VAL A 82 3.13 21.09 -19.24
C VAL A 82 4.33 21.61 -20.01
N LYS A 83 5.28 22.25 -19.33
CA LYS A 83 6.51 22.74 -19.96
C LYS A 83 7.33 21.59 -20.57
N ALA A 84 7.55 20.52 -19.81
CA ALA A 84 8.28 19.34 -20.29
C ALA A 84 7.59 18.70 -21.50
N ALA A 85 6.26 18.59 -21.46
CA ALA A 85 5.43 18.08 -22.56
C ALA A 85 5.56 18.90 -23.85
N LYS A 86 5.60 20.23 -23.75
CA LYS A 86 5.77 21.14 -24.91
C LYS A 86 7.17 21.10 -25.49
N GLU A 87 8.18 20.95 -24.63
CA GLU A 87 9.59 20.89 -25.04
C GLU A 87 10.01 19.48 -25.51
N ASN A 88 9.08 18.51 -25.51
CA ASN A 88 9.35 17.09 -25.75
C ASN A 88 10.49 16.54 -24.87
N LYS A 89 10.53 16.99 -23.62
CA LYS A 89 11.52 16.56 -22.62
C LYS A 89 10.85 15.66 -21.59
N GLN A 90 11.65 14.78 -21.01
CA GLN A 90 11.24 14.08 -19.80
C GLN A 90 11.04 15.10 -18.67
N PRO A 91 9.97 14.98 -17.87
CA PRO A 91 9.76 15.85 -16.72
C PRO A 91 10.90 15.70 -15.71
N GLU A 92 11.18 16.76 -14.96
CA GLU A 92 12.20 16.69 -13.91
C GLU A 92 11.90 15.54 -12.94
N PRO A 93 12.91 14.76 -12.55
CA PRO A 93 12.72 13.67 -11.62
C PRO A 93 12.22 14.22 -10.28
N LYS A 94 11.45 13.40 -9.58
CA LYS A 94 11.01 13.71 -8.24
C LYS A 94 12.22 13.91 -7.33
N ARG A 95 12.25 15.03 -6.60
CA ARG A 95 13.31 15.35 -5.65
C ARG A 95 12.93 14.80 -4.28
N TYR A 96 13.86 14.10 -3.64
CA TYR A 96 13.66 13.53 -2.32
C TYR A 96 14.44 14.32 -1.27
N PHE A 97 13.90 14.40 -0.05
CA PHE A 97 14.50 15.12 1.07
C PHE A 97 14.02 14.54 2.41
N LYS A 98 14.81 14.73 3.47
CA LYS A 98 14.38 14.48 4.85
C LYS A 98 13.60 15.69 5.38
N ILE A 99 12.66 15.44 6.28
CA ILE A 99 11.91 16.44 7.03
C ILE A 99 12.02 16.10 8.51
N ASP A 100 12.22 17.09 9.38
CA ASP A 100 12.23 16.87 10.83
C ASP A 100 10.81 16.80 11.41
N LEU A 101 10.69 16.16 12.58
CA LEU A 101 9.42 15.96 13.25
C LEU A 101 8.74 17.29 13.60
N ASP A 102 9.48 18.26 14.13
CA ASP A 102 8.93 19.56 14.54
C ASP A 102 8.26 20.29 13.37
N THR A 103 8.93 20.30 12.21
CA THR A 103 8.38 20.91 10.99
C THR A 103 7.17 20.14 10.49
N PHE A 104 7.19 18.81 10.54
CA PHE A 104 6.07 17.98 10.13
C PHE A 104 4.83 18.20 11.02
N GLU A 105 5.01 18.25 12.34
CA GLU A 105 3.96 18.44 13.33
C GLU A 105 3.32 19.83 13.23
N GLN A 106 4.12 20.87 13.00
CA GLN A 106 3.62 22.26 12.92
C GLN A 106 2.87 22.56 11.62
N GLU A 107 3.07 21.78 10.55
CA GLU A 107 2.40 21.99 9.28
C GLU A 107 0.91 21.61 9.37
N LYS A 108 0.03 22.60 9.29
CA LYS A 108 -1.42 22.43 9.44
C LYS A 108 -2.07 21.88 8.17
N ASP A 109 -1.52 22.20 6.99
CA ASP A 109 -2.03 21.70 5.73
C ASP A 109 -1.60 20.24 5.52
N TRP A 110 -2.57 19.34 5.66
CA TRP A 110 -2.35 17.92 5.46
C TRP A 110 -1.83 17.59 4.05
N LYS A 111 -2.13 18.41 3.04
CA LYS A 111 -1.63 18.19 1.67
C LYS A 111 -0.12 18.36 1.62
N LYS A 112 0.41 19.34 2.36
CA LYS A 112 1.85 19.54 2.49
C LYS A 112 2.51 18.44 3.33
N ARG A 113 1.87 17.99 4.41
CA ARG A 113 2.35 16.82 5.17
C ARG A 113 2.44 15.58 4.28
N LEU A 114 1.40 15.30 3.49
CA LEU A 114 1.43 14.21 2.51
C LEU A 114 2.52 14.43 1.45
N TYR A 115 2.69 15.66 0.97
CA TYR A 115 3.77 16.00 0.05
C TYR A 115 5.15 15.69 0.64
N TYR A 116 5.40 16.03 1.91
CA TYR A 116 6.65 15.71 2.61
C TYR A 116 6.90 14.20 2.66
N LEU A 117 5.92 13.41 3.09
CA LEU A 117 6.07 11.94 3.12
C LEU A 117 6.22 11.35 1.72
N ASN A 118 5.53 11.90 0.72
CA ASN A 118 5.68 11.42 -0.64
C ASN A 118 7.09 11.69 -1.17
N HIS A 119 7.69 12.84 -0.85
CA HIS A 119 9.04 13.23 -1.26
C HIS A 119 10.09 12.86 -0.21
N PHE A 120 9.75 11.97 0.72
CA PHE A 120 10.67 11.54 1.76
C PHE A 120 11.85 10.80 1.13
N ASP A 121 13.06 11.17 1.53
CA ASP A 121 14.27 10.42 1.19
C ASP A 121 14.22 9.01 1.79
N THR A 122 15.19 8.17 1.48
CA THR A 122 15.22 6.79 1.96
C THR A 122 15.11 6.77 3.49
N PRO A 123 14.04 6.17 4.06
CA PRO A 123 13.83 6.19 5.49
C PRO A 123 14.83 5.26 6.20
N ASP A 124 15.19 5.62 7.42
CA ASP A 124 16.08 4.86 8.30
C ASP A 124 15.54 4.84 9.73
N GLU A 125 16.25 4.19 10.64
CA GLU A 125 15.85 4.01 12.05
C GLU A 125 15.68 5.36 12.78
N GLY A 126 16.33 6.44 12.33
CA GLY A 126 16.16 7.78 12.88
C GLY A 126 14.79 8.40 12.59
N ASP A 127 14.04 7.86 11.63
CA ASP A 127 12.75 8.39 11.21
C ASP A 127 11.56 7.75 11.95
N TYR A 128 11.79 6.77 12.83
CA TYR A 128 10.70 6.06 13.51
C TYR A 128 9.76 7.01 14.26
N GLU A 129 10.30 8.03 14.94
CA GLU A 129 9.48 8.97 15.71
C GLU A 129 8.54 9.77 14.79
N LEU A 130 9.09 10.32 13.70
CA LEU A 130 8.31 11.06 12.69
C LEU A 130 7.25 10.18 12.04
N LEU A 131 7.62 8.98 11.60
CA LEU A 131 6.69 8.10 10.91
C LEU A 131 5.61 7.56 11.86
N THR A 132 5.94 7.33 13.12
CA THR A 132 4.98 6.96 14.18
C THR A 132 4.00 8.09 14.49
N PHE A 133 4.49 9.35 14.50
CA PHE A 133 3.61 10.51 14.59
C PHE A 133 2.66 10.57 13.39
N ALA A 134 3.17 10.39 12.16
CA ALA A 134 2.37 10.38 10.95
C ALA A 134 1.33 9.25 10.90
N LEU A 135 1.58 8.10 11.54
CA LEU A 135 0.60 7.03 11.73
C LEU A 135 -0.61 7.44 12.58
N ASN A 136 -0.56 8.58 13.28
CA ASN A 136 -1.69 9.11 14.05
C ASN A 136 -2.39 10.28 13.35
N ASP A 137 -2.03 10.59 12.10
CA ASP A 137 -2.64 11.69 11.37
C ASP A 137 -4.14 11.44 11.11
N SER A 138 -4.93 12.51 11.20
CA SER A 138 -6.34 12.54 10.81
C SER A 138 -6.63 11.95 9.42
N LYS A 139 -5.71 12.11 8.46
CA LYS A 139 -5.87 11.74 7.05
C LYS A 139 -5.35 10.33 6.76
N VAL A 140 -6.19 9.52 6.13
CA VAL A 140 -5.90 8.12 5.76
C VAL A 140 -4.67 8.03 4.85
N GLN A 141 -4.52 8.97 3.92
CA GLN A 141 -3.42 9.03 2.96
C GLN A 141 -2.06 9.18 3.64
N ILE A 142 -1.98 10.01 4.69
CA ILE A 142 -0.75 10.23 5.47
C ILE A 142 -0.41 8.97 6.24
N ARG A 143 -1.39 8.38 6.94
CA ARG A 143 -1.18 7.12 7.69
C ARG A 143 -0.71 5.99 6.77
N ARG A 144 -1.31 5.82 5.58
CA ARG A 144 -0.87 4.83 4.59
C ARG A 144 0.56 5.07 4.12
N MET A 145 0.91 6.33 3.81
CA MET A 145 2.26 6.67 3.37
C MET A 145 3.29 6.38 4.47
N ALA A 146 2.95 6.69 5.73
CA ALA A 146 3.79 6.38 6.87
C ALA A 146 4.03 4.88 7.05
N VAL A 147 3.00 4.04 6.87
CA VAL A 147 3.16 2.57 6.85
C VAL A 147 4.13 2.13 5.77
N SER A 148 3.98 2.64 4.55
CA SER A 148 4.87 2.28 3.44
C SER A 148 6.31 2.71 3.68
N LEU A 149 6.53 3.91 4.22
CA LEU A 149 7.87 4.39 4.57
C LEU A 149 8.50 3.58 5.71
N LEU A 150 7.72 3.19 6.72
CA LEU A 150 8.22 2.30 7.78
C LEU A 150 8.68 0.97 7.20
N ALA A 151 7.90 0.37 6.29
CA ALA A 151 8.24 -0.91 5.65
C ALA A 151 9.58 -0.86 4.90
N MET A 152 9.93 0.30 4.32
CA MET A 152 11.20 0.50 3.60
C MET A 152 12.45 0.50 4.50
N ILE A 153 12.29 0.61 5.83
CA ILE A 153 13.43 0.56 6.76
C ILE A 153 13.99 -0.88 6.87
N GLU A 154 13.19 -1.91 6.56
CA GLU A 154 13.61 -3.32 6.46
C GLU A 154 14.34 -3.87 7.72
N LYS A 155 13.93 -3.41 8.91
CA LYS A 155 14.44 -3.91 10.21
C LYS A 155 13.36 -4.67 10.97
N GLU A 156 13.77 -5.62 11.78
CA GLU A 156 12.84 -6.34 12.66
C GLU A 156 12.18 -5.42 13.69
N GLU A 157 12.90 -4.40 14.16
CA GLU A 157 12.35 -3.40 15.08
C GLU A 157 11.17 -2.62 14.47
N THR A 158 11.12 -2.47 13.14
CA THR A 158 10.03 -1.81 12.41
C THR A 158 8.65 -2.40 12.77
N LEU A 159 8.58 -3.70 13.08
CA LEU A 159 7.33 -4.36 13.47
C LEU A 159 6.68 -3.70 14.70
N ASN A 160 7.47 -3.21 15.66
CA ASN A 160 6.96 -2.53 16.86
C ASN A 160 6.17 -1.26 16.50
N TYR A 161 6.61 -0.56 15.44
CA TYR A 161 5.99 0.68 14.97
C TYR A 161 4.82 0.42 14.02
N LEU A 162 4.90 -0.62 13.19
CA LEU A 162 3.84 -1.01 12.26
C LEU A 162 2.61 -1.62 12.96
N LYS A 163 2.79 -2.22 14.13
CA LYS A 163 1.72 -2.90 14.88
C LYS A 163 0.48 -2.04 15.13
N GLN A 164 0.64 -0.73 15.38
CA GLN A 164 -0.52 0.16 15.57
C GLN A 164 -1.36 0.29 14.29
N ALA A 165 -0.74 0.25 13.12
CA ALA A 165 -1.43 0.40 11.83
C ALA A 165 -2.29 -0.82 11.49
N LEU A 166 -1.95 -2.01 12.03
CA LEU A 166 -2.80 -3.20 11.97
C LEU A 166 -4.12 -3.04 12.73
N GLN A 167 -4.24 -2.04 13.62
CA GLN A 167 -5.46 -1.75 14.37
C GLN A 167 -6.14 -0.45 13.91
N ASP A 168 -5.72 0.12 12.78
CA ASP A 168 -6.28 1.37 12.26
C ASP A 168 -7.79 1.26 11.98
N LYS A 169 -8.52 2.36 12.15
CA LYS A 169 -9.95 2.43 11.83
C LYS A 169 -10.23 2.21 10.32
N SER A 170 -9.31 2.59 9.45
CA SER A 170 -9.42 2.45 8.00
C SER A 170 -8.97 1.05 7.56
N VAL A 171 -9.84 0.37 6.82
CA VAL A 171 -9.52 -0.92 6.17
C VAL A 171 -8.28 -0.80 5.29
N THR A 172 -8.16 0.31 4.55
CA THR A 172 -7.04 0.53 3.63
C THR A 172 -5.71 0.62 4.39
N VAL A 173 -5.68 1.27 5.57
CA VAL A 173 -4.46 1.34 6.41
C VAL A 173 -4.11 -0.04 6.97
N ARG A 174 -5.08 -0.77 7.54
CA ARG A 174 -4.84 -2.13 8.06
C ARG A 174 -4.32 -3.08 6.99
N ARG A 175 -4.88 -3.01 5.78
CA ARG A 175 -4.42 -3.81 4.64
C ARG A 175 -3.00 -3.41 4.21
N THR A 176 -2.69 -2.12 4.14
CA THR A 176 -1.32 -1.64 3.83
C THR A 176 -0.33 -2.08 4.91
N ALA A 177 -0.72 -2.10 6.18
CA ALA A 177 0.11 -2.63 7.25
C ALA A 177 0.33 -4.14 7.09
N GLY A 178 -0.71 -4.90 6.73
CA GLY A 178 -0.56 -6.32 6.39
C GLY A 178 0.35 -6.57 5.19
N ASP A 179 0.30 -5.71 4.15
CA ASP A 179 1.25 -5.77 3.03
C ASP A 179 2.69 -5.51 3.53
N ALA A 180 2.89 -4.48 4.36
CA ALA A 180 4.20 -4.16 4.93
C ALA A 180 4.78 -5.33 5.75
N TYR A 181 3.96 -6.03 6.53
CA TYR A 181 4.38 -7.24 7.24
C TYR A 181 4.82 -8.34 6.26
N SER A 182 4.09 -8.56 5.16
CA SER A 182 4.49 -9.50 4.09
C SER A 182 5.78 -9.09 3.40
N ASP A 183 5.96 -7.81 3.10
CA ASP A 183 7.17 -7.29 2.45
C ASP A 183 8.41 -7.50 3.33
N LEU A 184 8.27 -7.31 4.65
CA LEU A 184 9.32 -7.62 5.62
C LEU A 184 9.57 -9.13 5.76
N GLY A 185 8.52 -9.96 5.63
CA GLY A 185 8.63 -11.42 5.63
C GLY A 185 9.15 -12.03 6.94
N LEU A 186 9.00 -11.33 8.06
CA LEU A 186 9.58 -11.71 9.35
C LEU A 186 8.63 -12.56 10.18
N LYS A 187 9.07 -13.77 10.55
CA LYS A 187 8.30 -14.69 11.42
C LYS A 187 7.87 -14.08 12.76
N SER A 188 8.66 -13.15 13.31
CA SER A 188 8.32 -12.46 14.55
C SER A 188 7.03 -11.64 14.47
N GLY A 189 6.59 -11.28 13.25
CA GLY A 189 5.31 -10.61 12.99
C GLY A 189 4.07 -11.51 13.08
N LEU A 190 4.22 -12.84 13.17
CA LEU A 190 3.09 -13.79 13.19
C LEU A 190 2.08 -13.50 14.30
N LYS A 191 2.57 -13.19 15.51
CA LYS A 191 1.70 -12.92 16.67
C LYS A 191 0.83 -11.68 16.47
N ASP A 192 1.33 -10.68 15.74
CA ASP A 192 0.58 -9.47 15.44
C ASP A 192 -0.46 -9.70 14.33
N MET A 193 -0.20 -10.68 13.45
CA MET A 193 -1.03 -10.99 12.29
C MET A 193 -2.17 -11.97 12.60
N TYR A 194 -2.05 -12.84 13.61
CA TYR A 194 -3.12 -13.79 13.97
C TYR A 194 -4.47 -13.14 14.27
N PRO A 195 -4.57 -12.02 15.04
CA PRO A 195 -5.85 -11.36 15.28
C PRO A 195 -6.55 -10.89 14.00
N LEU A 196 -5.80 -10.59 12.94
CA LEU A 196 -6.34 -10.11 11.66
C LEU A 196 -6.98 -11.23 10.82
N LEU A 197 -6.76 -12.51 11.17
CA LEU A 197 -7.48 -13.63 10.55
C LEU A 197 -9.00 -13.58 10.79
N ASP A 198 -9.44 -12.74 11.74
CA ASP A 198 -10.84 -12.46 12.09
C ASP A 198 -11.22 -10.98 11.90
N ASP A 199 -10.44 -10.21 11.12
CA ASP A 199 -10.77 -8.82 10.83
C ASP A 199 -12.16 -8.70 10.19
N LYS A 200 -12.87 -7.61 10.51
CA LYS A 200 -14.20 -7.32 9.93
C LYS A 200 -14.18 -7.29 8.40
N SER A 201 -13.06 -6.89 7.80
CA SER A 201 -12.90 -6.79 6.36
C SER A 201 -12.28 -8.06 5.77
N PRO A 202 -12.94 -8.70 4.78
CA PRO A 202 -12.39 -9.89 4.11
C PRO A 202 -11.00 -9.67 3.52
N ILE A 203 -10.70 -8.50 2.95
CA ILE A 203 -9.37 -8.27 2.37
C ILE A 203 -8.26 -8.29 3.41
N VAL A 204 -8.55 -7.81 4.62
CA VAL A 204 -7.59 -7.81 5.73
C VAL A 204 -7.39 -9.25 6.24
N ARG A 205 -8.47 -10.03 6.37
CA ARG A 205 -8.39 -11.46 6.70
C ARG A 205 -7.58 -12.25 5.67
N TRP A 206 -7.84 -12.00 4.39
CA TRP A 206 -7.10 -12.62 3.29
C TRP A 206 -5.61 -12.28 3.36
N ARG A 207 -5.26 -11.01 3.59
CA ARG A 207 -3.86 -10.59 3.73
C ARG A 207 -3.19 -11.24 4.95
N ALA A 208 -3.89 -11.36 6.09
CA ALA A 208 -3.39 -12.07 7.25
C ALA A 208 -3.12 -13.55 6.95
N ALA A 209 -4.06 -14.23 6.28
CA ALA A 209 -3.91 -15.61 5.87
C ALA A 209 -2.76 -15.80 4.85
N MET A 210 -2.56 -14.84 3.95
CA MET A 210 -1.44 -14.84 2.99
C MET A 210 -0.09 -14.71 3.71
N PHE A 211 0.04 -13.80 4.67
CA PHE A 211 1.26 -13.67 5.46
C PHE A 211 1.56 -14.96 6.25
N VAL A 212 0.55 -15.53 6.91
CA VAL A 212 0.71 -16.81 7.63
C VAL A 212 1.07 -17.95 6.66
N TYR A 213 0.54 -17.96 5.43
CA TYR A 213 0.96 -18.89 4.38
C TYR A 213 2.45 -18.71 4.02
N GLU A 214 2.92 -17.47 3.90
CA GLU A 214 4.30 -17.15 3.51
C GLU A 214 5.29 -17.59 4.59
N VAL A 215 5.08 -17.17 5.85
CA VAL A 215 6.10 -17.28 6.90
C VAL A 215 5.73 -18.18 8.07
N GLY A 216 4.48 -18.65 8.15
CA GLY A 216 3.99 -19.47 9.26
C GLY A 216 4.72 -20.80 9.43
N ASP A 217 4.53 -21.41 10.59
CA ASP A 217 4.93 -22.79 10.90
C ASP A 217 3.87 -23.44 11.77
N ASP A 218 4.15 -24.59 12.37
CA ASP A 218 3.17 -25.38 13.13
C ASP A 218 2.51 -24.58 14.25
N SER A 219 3.21 -23.57 14.79
CA SER A 219 2.67 -22.67 15.82
C SER A 219 1.50 -21.82 15.31
N SER A 220 1.35 -21.67 13.99
CA SER A 220 0.25 -20.96 13.33
C SER A 220 -1.01 -21.80 13.15
N LEU A 221 -0.91 -23.14 13.17
CA LEU A 221 -2.04 -24.03 12.89
C LEU A 221 -3.24 -23.81 13.83
N PRO A 222 -3.09 -23.65 15.15
CA PRO A 222 -4.23 -23.39 16.04
C PRO A 222 -5.04 -22.16 15.62
N PHE A 223 -4.36 -21.09 15.19
CA PHE A 223 -5.01 -19.85 14.75
C PHE A 223 -5.69 -20.01 13.39
N LEU A 224 -5.05 -20.69 12.45
CA LEU A 224 -5.65 -20.97 11.14
C LEU A 224 -6.90 -21.85 11.27
N TYR A 225 -6.87 -22.89 12.11
CA TYR A 225 -8.03 -23.73 12.36
C TYR A 225 -9.15 -22.98 13.08
N GLN A 226 -8.81 -22.13 14.05
CA GLN A 226 -9.79 -21.31 14.76
C GLN A 226 -10.63 -20.45 13.81
N TYR A 227 -10.00 -19.90 12.76
CA TYR A 227 -10.64 -19.00 11.79
C TYR A 227 -10.83 -19.63 10.41
N ARG A 228 -10.75 -20.96 10.30
CA ARG A 228 -10.74 -21.70 9.03
C ARG A 228 -12.00 -21.48 8.20
N ASP A 229 -13.15 -21.54 8.86
CA ASP A 229 -14.41 -21.22 8.22
C ASP A 229 -14.57 -19.70 8.12
N ASP A 230 -14.71 -19.23 6.88
CA ASP A 230 -14.81 -17.81 6.56
C ASP A 230 -16.00 -17.59 5.63
N SER A 231 -16.67 -16.45 5.78
CA SER A 231 -17.79 -16.07 4.91
C SER A 231 -17.34 -15.69 3.49
N SER A 232 -16.10 -15.26 3.31
CA SER A 232 -15.47 -15.06 2.00
C SER A 232 -14.82 -16.35 1.54
N TYR A 233 -15.18 -16.78 0.33
CA TYR A 233 -14.59 -17.96 -0.30
C TYR A 233 -13.07 -17.82 -0.48
N GLU A 234 -12.61 -16.63 -0.89
CA GLU A 234 -11.20 -16.32 -1.09
C GLU A 234 -10.41 -16.42 0.22
N CYS A 235 -10.97 -15.91 1.32
CA CYS A 235 -10.35 -16.01 2.64
C CYS A 235 -10.27 -17.46 3.10
N LYS A 236 -11.37 -18.21 2.95
CA LYS A 236 -11.40 -19.64 3.28
C LYS A 236 -10.34 -20.40 2.50
N LEU A 237 -10.30 -20.24 1.17
CA LEU A 237 -9.32 -20.89 0.31
C LEU A 237 -7.88 -20.54 0.74
N GLN A 238 -7.59 -19.26 1.01
CA GLN A 238 -6.26 -18.85 1.42
C GLN A 238 -5.83 -19.48 2.76
N LYS A 239 -6.74 -19.58 3.73
CA LYS A 239 -6.48 -20.24 5.02
C LYS A 239 -6.24 -21.75 4.86
N GLU A 240 -7.02 -22.42 4.01
CA GLU A 240 -6.79 -23.85 3.68
C GLU A 240 -5.43 -24.07 3.02
N LEU A 241 -5.03 -23.19 2.10
CA LEU A 241 -3.70 -23.25 1.48
C LEU A 241 -2.59 -23.10 2.52
N ALA A 242 -2.75 -22.19 3.49
CA ALA A 242 -1.80 -22.00 4.59
C ALA A 242 -1.68 -23.27 5.44
N ILE A 243 -2.81 -23.86 5.82
CA ILE A 243 -2.88 -25.12 6.59
C ILE A 243 -2.17 -26.24 5.82
N SER A 244 -2.56 -26.47 4.56
CA SER A 244 -2.00 -27.55 3.73
C SER A 244 -0.49 -27.39 3.58
N ARG A 245 -0.01 -26.18 3.30
CA ARG A 245 1.43 -25.89 3.14
C ARG A 245 2.21 -26.17 4.42
N ILE A 246 1.69 -25.75 5.59
CA ILE A 246 2.35 -25.98 6.88
C ILE A 246 2.40 -27.49 7.19
N GLU A 247 1.26 -28.18 7.10
CA GLU A 247 1.20 -29.63 7.37
C GLU A 247 2.04 -30.46 6.38
N GLU A 248 2.07 -30.10 5.10
CA GLU A 248 2.85 -30.79 4.08
C GLU A 248 4.35 -30.55 4.22
N GLY A 249 4.75 -29.34 4.61
CA GLY A 249 6.13 -29.02 4.93
C GLY A 249 6.65 -29.87 6.11
N GLU A 250 5.82 -30.06 7.14
CA GLU A 250 6.14 -30.96 8.25
C GLU A 250 6.11 -32.43 7.82
N ARG A 251 5.13 -32.89 7.03
CA ARG A 251 5.10 -34.25 6.48
C ARG A 251 6.34 -34.54 5.62
N ALA A 252 6.82 -33.55 4.86
CA ALA A 252 8.06 -33.64 4.11
C ALA A 252 9.28 -33.75 5.04
N LEU A 253 9.40 -32.90 6.07
CA LEU A 253 10.49 -32.97 7.04
C LEU A 253 10.47 -34.26 7.90
N GLY A 254 9.30 -34.67 8.39
CA GLY A 254 9.10 -35.86 9.21
C GLY A 254 9.26 -37.17 8.45
N SER A 255 8.93 -37.21 7.15
CA SER A 255 9.23 -38.35 6.29
C SER A 255 10.73 -38.47 5.98
N VAL A 256 11.44 -37.35 5.79
CA VAL A 256 12.90 -37.31 5.61
C VAL A 256 13.63 -37.75 6.88
N TRP A 257 13.25 -37.24 8.07
CA TRP A 257 13.83 -37.65 9.35
C TRP A 257 13.61 -39.14 9.65
N LYS A 258 12.40 -39.66 9.44
CA LYS A 258 12.10 -41.11 9.59
C LYS A 258 12.89 -41.98 8.61
N GLN A 259 13.25 -41.47 7.43
CA GLN A 259 14.11 -42.17 6.47
C GLN A 259 15.60 -42.13 6.88
N MET A 260 16.05 -41.06 7.54
CA MET A 260 17.42 -40.95 8.07
C MET A 260 17.64 -41.86 9.29
N GLU A 261 16.69 -41.97 10.21
CA GLU A 261 16.78 -42.89 11.36
C GLU A 261 16.86 -44.36 10.95
N LYS A 262 16.10 -44.76 9.91
CA LYS A 262 16.13 -46.13 9.35
C LYS A 262 17.44 -46.49 8.65
N ARG A 263 18.27 -45.49 8.28
CA ARG A 263 19.58 -45.71 7.65
C ARG A 263 20.71 -45.85 8.67
N ASN A 264 20.48 -45.45 9.92
CA ASN A 264 21.47 -45.49 11.00
C ASN A 264 21.21 -46.65 12.00
N GLN A 265 20.34 -47.60 11.65
CA GLN A 265 20.17 -48.90 12.30
C GLN A 265 20.63 -50.00 11.32
#